data_AF-A0A8J2J5X6-F1
#
_entry.id   AF-A0A8J2J5X6-F1
#
_cell.length_a   1.000
_cell.length_b   1.000
_cell.length_c   1.000
_cell.angle_alpha   90.00
_cell.angle_beta   90.00
_cell.angle_gamma   90.00
#
_symmetry.space_group_name_H-M   'P 1'
#
loop_
_entity.id
_entity.type
_entity.pdbx_description
1 polymer ?
#
loop_
_entity_poly.entity_id
_entity_poly.type
_entity_poly.pdbx_seq_one_letter_code
_entity_poly.pdbx_strand_id
1 'polypeptide(L)'
;MDSAGNRIGKGDSVKLRPDASKTLKILQTDAYGGYVERMLQLSGVQGTVESIVLDGRYNAESAAVKVRFTTQAQYHLNPKALVLFERSTGKAAAPK
;
A
#
# COMPACT_ATOMS: atom_id res chain seq x y z
N MET A 1 -10.17 -18.66 13.09
CA MET A 1 -9.60 -18.20 11.80
C MET A 1 -9.70 -16.69 11.81
N ASP A 2 -8.79 -16.08 12.55
CA ASP A 2 -8.83 -14.69 12.94
C ASP A 2 -8.25 -13.89 11.79
N SER A 3 -9.06 -13.71 10.74
CA SER A 3 -8.76 -12.78 9.66
C SER A 3 -8.94 -11.36 10.19
N ALA A 4 -8.12 -10.97 11.17
CA ALA A 4 -7.79 -9.57 11.38
C ALA A 4 -7.00 -9.16 10.13
N GLY A 5 -7.73 -8.92 9.04
CA GLY A 5 -7.19 -8.40 7.80
C GLY A 5 -6.32 -7.23 8.19
N ASN A 6 -5.02 -7.35 7.93
CA ASN A 6 -4.02 -6.38 8.34
C ASN A 6 -4.30 -5.09 7.54
N ARG A 7 -5.27 -4.31 8.01
CA ARG A 7 -5.82 -3.15 7.32
C ARG A 7 -4.73 -2.10 7.32
N ILE A 8 -4.07 -1.94 6.18
CA ILE A 8 -3.10 -0.88 5.94
C ILE A 8 -3.85 0.46 5.99
N GLY A 9 -3.37 1.36 6.84
CA GLY A 9 -3.97 2.68 7.09
C GLY A 9 -3.08 3.83 6.62
N LYS A 10 -3.65 5.03 6.56
CA LYS A 10 -2.89 6.26 6.30
C LYS A 10 -1.79 6.44 7.34
N GLY A 11 -0.59 6.77 6.88
CA GLY A 11 0.60 6.96 7.70
C GLY A 11 1.41 5.68 7.92
N ASP A 12 0.87 4.50 7.63
CA ASP A 12 1.60 3.24 7.79
C ASP A 12 2.80 3.21 6.83
N SER A 13 3.93 2.71 7.33
CA SER A 13 5.08 2.36 6.49
C SER A 13 4.88 0.96 5.93
N VAL A 14 5.03 0.83 4.63
CA VAL A 14 4.79 -0.40 3.87
C VAL A 14 5.94 -0.67 2.91
N LYS A 15 6.06 -1.91 2.49
CA LYS A 15 6.95 -2.35 1.41
C LYS A 15 6.18 -3.21 0.43
N LEU A 16 6.63 -3.27 -0.82
CA LEU A 16 6.16 -4.32 -1.73
C LEU A 16 6.54 -5.68 -1.18
N ARG A 17 5.69 -6.68 -1.42
CA ARG A 17 6.00 -8.06 -1.07
C ARG A 17 7.29 -8.52 -1.75
N PRO A 18 8.10 -9.39 -1.11
CA PRO A 18 9.32 -9.94 -1.72
C PRO A 18 9.04 -10.70 -3.02
N ASP A 19 7.85 -11.29 -3.15
CA ASP A 19 7.37 -12.01 -4.33
C ASP A 19 6.66 -11.11 -5.35
N ALA A 20 6.74 -9.78 -5.21
CA ALA A 20 6.05 -8.82 -6.07
C ALA A 20 6.36 -9.02 -7.56
N SER A 21 7.57 -9.46 -7.93
CA SER A 21 7.89 -9.77 -9.33
C SER A 21 6.99 -10.83 -9.97
N LYS A 22 6.40 -11.72 -9.17
CA LYS A 22 5.49 -12.77 -9.62
C LYS A 22 4.03 -12.42 -9.36
N THR A 23 3.75 -11.79 -8.22
CA THR A 23 2.39 -11.58 -7.73
C THR A 23 1.83 -10.20 -8.05
N LEU A 24 2.69 -9.18 -8.23
CA LEU A 24 2.24 -7.79 -8.43
C LEU A 24 1.44 -7.65 -9.72
N LYS A 25 1.88 -8.25 -10.84
CA LYS A 25 1.13 -8.19 -12.10
C LYS A 25 -0.29 -8.80 -11.99
N ILE A 26 -0.47 -9.78 -11.10
CA ILE A 26 -1.76 -10.45 -10.87
C ILE A 26 -2.65 -9.60 -9.96
N LEU A 27 -2.07 -9.02 -8.90
CA LEU A 27 -2.80 -8.25 -7.90
C LEU A 27 -3.11 -6.82 -8.36
N GLN A 28 -2.24 -6.24 -9.17
CA GLN A 28 -2.27 -4.85 -9.60
C GLN A 28 -3.05 -4.72 -10.93
N THR A 29 -4.36 -4.92 -10.85
CA THR A 29 -5.28 -4.75 -11.98
C THR A 29 -5.56 -3.25 -12.25
N ASP A 30 -6.26 -2.93 -13.34
CA ASP A 30 -6.72 -1.56 -13.62
C ASP A 30 -7.54 -0.95 -12.49
N ALA A 31 -8.21 -1.79 -11.70
CA ALA A 31 -8.92 -1.38 -10.48
C ALA A 31 -7.98 -0.86 -9.38
N TYR A 32 -6.66 -1.04 -9.48
CA TYR A 32 -5.72 -0.52 -8.49
C TYR A 32 -4.78 0.54 -9.07
N GLY A 33 -5.10 1.06 -10.26
CA GLY A 33 -4.25 2.01 -11.01
C GLY A 33 -3.37 1.35 -12.06
N GLY A 34 -3.51 0.03 -12.28
CA GLY A 34 -2.78 -0.72 -13.28
C GLY A 34 -1.34 -1.04 -12.89
N TYR A 35 -0.79 -2.06 -13.54
CA TYR A 35 0.60 -2.48 -13.38
C TYR A 35 1.50 -1.74 -14.37
N VAL A 36 2.64 -1.23 -13.89
CA VAL A 36 3.72 -0.74 -14.74
C VAL A 36 5.05 -1.36 -14.31
N GLU A 37 5.91 -1.70 -15.27
CA GLU A 37 7.16 -2.43 -15.00
C GLU A 37 8.09 -1.70 -14.01
N ARG A 38 8.05 -0.37 -14.00
CA ARG A 38 8.82 0.46 -13.06
C ARG A 38 8.50 0.16 -11.60
N MET A 39 7.32 -0.38 -11.28
CA MET A 39 6.96 -0.79 -9.92
C MET A 39 7.89 -1.88 -9.37
N LEU A 40 8.46 -2.74 -10.22
CA LEU A 40 9.41 -3.78 -9.77
C LEU A 40 10.68 -3.19 -9.14
N GLN A 41 11.06 -1.99 -9.54
CA GLN A 41 12.20 -1.26 -8.97
C GLN A 41 11.94 -0.81 -7.53
N LEU A 42 10.69 -0.84 -7.08
CA LEU A 42 10.29 -0.50 -5.70
C LEU A 42 10.33 -1.72 -4.78
N SER A 43 10.69 -2.91 -5.28
CA SER A 43 10.85 -4.10 -4.45
C SER A 43 11.92 -3.85 -3.38
N GLY A 44 11.57 -4.06 -2.12
CA GLY A 44 12.43 -3.76 -0.96
C GLY A 44 12.50 -2.27 -0.56
N VAL A 45 11.98 -1.36 -1.39
CA VAL A 45 11.91 0.07 -1.08
C VAL A 45 10.74 0.33 -0.13
N GLN A 46 10.99 1.09 0.92
CA GLN A 46 9.96 1.52 1.86
C GLN A 46 9.14 2.67 1.29
N GLY A 47 7.84 2.65 1.55
CA GLY A 47 6.94 3.76 1.28
C GLY A 47 5.99 4.00 2.44
N THR A 48 5.36 5.17 2.40
CA THR A 48 4.36 5.59 3.38
C THR A 48 3.01 5.72 2.69
N VAL A 49 1.97 5.20 3.33
CA VAL A 49 0.60 5.30 2.84
C VAL A 49 0.11 6.73 3.04
N GLU A 50 -0.16 7.43 1.95
CA GLU A 50 -0.65 8.81 1.99
C GLU A 50 -2.16 8.88 2.15
N SER A 51 -2.88 7.99 1.46
CA SER A 51 -4.34 7.96 1.47
C SER A 51 -4.87 6.59 1.06
N ILE A 52 -6.07 6.28 1.55
CA ILE A 52 -6.87 5.16 1.07
C ILE A 52 -7.81 5.70 -0.01
N VAL A 53 -7.73 5.16 -1.22
CA VAL A 53 -8.54 5.58 -2.37
C VAL A 53 -9.81 4.75 -2.39
N LEU A 54 -10.92 5.39 -2.00
CA LEU A 54 -12.28 4.87 -2.07
C LEU A 54 -13.00 5.60 -3.22
N ASP A 55 -12.55 5.38 -4.44
CA ASP A 55 -13.37 5.77 -5.59
C ASP A 55 -14.54 4.79 -5.68
N GLY A 56 -15.75 5.23 -6.07
CA GLY A 56 -17.01 4.47 -5.99
C GLY A 56 -17.06 3.13 -6.75
N ARG A 57 -15.94 2.70 -7.33
CA ARG A 57 -15.66 1.37 -7.89
C ARG A 57 -15.10 0.37 -6.86
N TYR A 58 -14.71 0.82 -5.67
CA TYR A 58 -14.08 0.01 -4.62
C TYR A 58 -14.98 -0.10 -3.39
N ASN A 59 -15.34 -1.33 -3.02
CA ASN A 59 -15.85 -1.62 -1.68
C ASN A 59 -14.71 -1.47 -0.66
N ALA A 60 -15.04 -1.29 0.63
CA ALA A 60 -14.06 -1.03 1.70
C ALA A 60 -12.96 -2.11 1.84
N GLU A 61 -13.13 -3.26 1.19
CA GLU A 61 -12.19 -4.38 1.15
C GLU A 61 -11.29 -4.40 -0.10
N SER A 62 -11.59 -3.57 -1.11
CA SER A 62 -10.86 -3.46 -2.39
C SER A 62 -10.33 -2.05 -2.62
N ALA A 63 -10.25 -1.22 -1.58
CA ALA A 63 -9.72 0.14 -1.71
C ALA A 63 -8.23 0.10 -2.09
N ALA A 64 -7.86 0.82 -3.15
CA ALA A 64 -6.45 1.00 -3.47
C ALA A 64 -5.79 1.90 -2.43
N VAL A 65 -4.50 1.73 -2.19
CA VAL A 65 -3.73 2.65 -1.34
C VAL A 65 -2.77 3.46 -2.16
N LYS A 66 -2.76 4.77 -1.92
CA LYS A 66 -1.73 5.65 -2.47
C LYS A 66 -0.52 5.60 -1.57
N VAL A 67 0.60 5.13 -2.11
CA VAL A 67 1.88 5.00 -1.39
C VAL A 67 2.90 5.94 -2.02
N ARG A 68 3.57 6.74 -1.19
CA ARG A 68 4.76 7.51 -1.55
C ARG A 68 5.99 6.77 -1.09
N PHE A 69 6.84 6.38 -2.03
CA PHE A 69 8.12 5.72 -1.72
C PHE A 69 9.21 6.76 -1.39
N THR A 70 10.26 6.32 -0.71
CA THR A 70 11.43 7.17 -0.38
C THR A 70 12.12 7.75 -1.61
N THR A 71 11.92 7.14 -2.78
CA THR A 71 12.36 7.64 -4.11
C THR A 71 11.49 8.77 -4.64
N GLN A 72 10.55 9.30 -3.84
CA GLN A 72 9.51 10.28 -4.20
C GLN A 72 8.48 9.79 -5.23
N ALA A 73 8.60 8.56 -5.72
CA ALA A 73 7.61 7.97 -6.61
C ALA A 73 6.30 7.68 -5.86
N GLN A 74 5.17 7.94 -6.51
CA GLN A 74 3.83 7.70 -5.96
C GLN A 74 3.07 6.71 -6.84
N TYR A 75 2.44 5.73 -6.20
CA TYR A 75 1.63 4.74 -6.89
C TYR A 75 0.35 4.44 -6.13
N HIS A 76 -0.71 4.16 -6.88
CA HIS A 76 -1.85 3.43 -6.35
C HIS A 76 -1.51 1.95 -6.38
N LEU A 77 -1.66 1.27 -5.25
CA LEU A 77 -1.29 -0.12 -5.09
C LEU A 77 -2.43 -0.91 -4.47
N ASN A 78 -2.56 -2.16 -4.90
CA ASN A 78 -3.39 -3.11 -4.20
C ASN A 78 -2.81 -3.36 -2.80
N PRO A 79 -3.61 -3.21 -1.71
CA PRO A 79 -3.15 -3.48 -0.36
C PRO A 79 -2.56 -4.88 -0.16
N LYS A 80 -3.05 -5.88 -0.93
CA LYS A 80 -2.56 -7.27 -0.88
C LYS A 80 -1.14 -7.42 -1.44
N ALA A 81 -0.69 -6.48 -2.25
CA ALA A 81 0.68 -6.44 -2.78
C ALA A 81 1.69 -5.82 -1.81
N LEU A 82 1.20 -5.33 -0.66
CA LEU A 82 2.00 -4.66 0.36
C LEU A 82 2.15 -5.52 1.61
N VAL A 83 3.28 -5.31 2.28
CA VAL A 83 3.53 -5.80 3.63
C VAL A 83 3.67 -4.59 4.53
N LEU A 84 2.96 -4.62 5.65
CA LEU A 84 3.12 -3.63 6.70
C LEU A 84 4.53 -3.77 7.29
N PHE A 85 5.31 -2.70 7.22
CA PHE A 85 6.65 -2.64 7.80
C PHE A 85 6.60 -2.01 9.20
N GLU A 86 5.90 -0.89 9.34
CA GLU A 86 5.70 -0.21 10.63
C GLU A 86 4.31 0.44 10.65
N ARG A 87 3.57 0.25 11.75
CA ARG A 87 2.32 0.98 11.97
C ARG A 87 2.62 2.45 12.20
N SER A 88 1.81 3.33 11.64
CA SER A 88 1.71 4.68 12.17
C SER A 88 1.18 4.56 13.59
N THR A 89 2.07 4.63 14.57
CA THR A 89 1.65 4.94 15.93
C THR A 89 1.10 6.34 15.83
N GLY A 90 -0.23 6.47 15.91
CA GLY A 90 -0.85 7.77 15.97
C GLY A 90 -0.10 8.56 17.02
N LYS A 91 0.65 9.58 16.59
CA LYS A 91 1.14 10.60 17.49
C LYS A 91 -0.12 11.27 18.02
N ALA A 92 -0.68 10.72 19.10
CA ALA A 92 -1.30 11.56 20.11
C ALA A 92 -0.21 12.58 20.43
N ALA A 93 -0.35 13.77 19.83
CA ALA A 93 0.47 14.89 20.17
C ALA A 93 0.35 15.03 21.69
N ALA A 94 1.43 14.73 22.41
CA ALA A 94 1.51 15.07 23.82
C ALA A 94 1.29 16.59 23.91
N PRO A 95 0.23 17.08 24.55
CA PRO A 95 0.16 18.48 24.86
C PRO A 95 1.31 18.80 25.82
N LYS A 96 2.05 19.84 25.47
CA LYS A 96 3.16 20.40 26.24
C LYS A 96 2.64 21.03 27.52
#